data_AF-A0A0J9SVK0-F1
#
_entry.id   AF-A0A0J9SVK0-F1
#
_cell.length_a   1.000
_cell.length_b   1.000
_cell.length_c   1.000
_cell.angle_alpha   90.00
_cell.angle_beta   90.00
_cell.angle_gamma   90.00
#
_symmetry.space_group_name_H-M   'P 1'
#
loop_
_entity.id
_entity.type
_entity.pdbx_description
1 polymer ?
#
loop_
_entity_poly.entity_id
_entity_poly.type
_entity_poly.pdbx_seq_one_letter_code
_entity_poly.pdbx_strand_id
1 'polypeptide(L)'
;MQKNAYPQYFNYDLNDVRTQFYKISDEYISEIKKIKDPILRHVALYLVENYEEIKDYFSKDKKWANNLACKLLNRWLDQKKAFFTFSENCKENLNSWTQYIDPIWNKLESNNTQTGCPRKEIFAKNVYIPKEFPPTCYKHVPNNYNCTQPLRKNAKLSESTCSKIEKDCNRCVEKGYIVLSAPLLQTDIPETCSITDTTVDYSSLHTGIYCKECPSEIMTIAISVCVTFFGTFFILFFLYKVN
;
A
#
# COMPACT_ATOMS: atom_id res chain seq x y z
N MET A 1 4.77 0.77 34.35
CA MET A 1 3.45 1.41 34.50
C MET A 1 2.64 1.09 33.25
N GLN A 2 1.41 0.60 33.39
CA GLN A 2 0.52 0.37 32.25
C GLN A 2 0.04 1.75 31.75
N LYS A 3 0.25 2.06 30.46
CA LYS A 3 -0.33 3.26 29.87
C LYS A 3 -1.85 3.08 29.88
N ASN A 4 -2.58 3.99 30.52
CA ASN A 4 -4.04 3.99 30.49
C ASN A 4 -4.48 4.95 29.38
N ALA A 5 -5.25 4.43 28.43
CA ALA A 5 -5.93 5.23 27.41
C ALA A 5 -7.43 4.97 27.47
N TYR A 6 -8.21 5.97 27.04
CA TYR A 6 -9.66 5.88 27.03
C TYR A 6 -10.18 5.01 25.88
N PRO A 7 -11.37 4.38 25.99
CA PRO A 7 -11.95 3.58 24.91
C PRO A 7 -12.05 4.31 23.56
N GLN A 8 -12.29 5.62 23.57
CA GLN A 8 -12.41 6.46 22.37
C GLN A 8 -11.11 6.49 21.56
N TYR A 9 -9.96 6.53 22.23
CA TYR A 9 -8.64 6.52 21.59
C TYR A 9 -8.48 5.26 20.74
N PHE A 10 -8.69 4.08 21.32
CA PHE A 10 -8.59 2.83 20.58
C PHE A 10 -9.63 2.69 19.47
N ASN A 11 -10.86 3.17 19.68
CA ASN A 11 -11.87 3.14 18.63
C ASN A 11 -11.48 4.02 17.43
N TYR A 12 -10.86 5.17 17.69
CA TYR A 12 -10.33 6.04 16.64
C TYR A 12 -9.15 5.35 15.94
N ASP A 13 -8.10 4.99 16.67
CA ASP A 13 -6.87 4.42 16.11
C ASP A 13 -7.09 3.11 15.32
N LEU A 14 -7.96 2.23 15.81
CA LEU A 14 -8.24 0.94 15.16
C LEU A 14 -9.09 1.09 13.88
N ASN A 15 -9.87 2.16 13.77
CA ASN A 15 -10.74 2.41 12.62
C ASN A 15 -10.22 3.53 11.70
N ASP A 16 -9.05 4.08 12.01
CA ASP A 16 -8.42 5.11 11.18
C ASP A 16 -8.14 4.58 9.77
N VAL A 17 -8.32 5.43 8.76
CA VAL A 17 -8.02 5.09 7.36
C VAL A 17 -6.58 5.50 7.10
N ARG A 18 -5.68 4.52 7.20
CA ARG A 18 -4.25 4.74 7.07
C ARG A 18 -3.86 4.93 5.61
N THR A 19 -3.09 5.97 5.36
CA THR A 19 -2.42 6.19 4.06
C THR A 19 -1.05 5.51 4.01
N GLN A 20 -0.48 5.16 5.18
CA GLN A 20 0.87 4.62 5.33
C GLN A 20 0.90 3.57 6.45
N PHE A 21 1.78 2.58 6.32
CA PHE A 21 1.98 1.50 7.27
C PHE A 21 3.44 1.45 7.67
N TYR A 22 3.72 1.68 8.95
CA TYR A 22 5.09 1.90 9.45
C TYR A 22 5.56 0.83 10.43
N LYS A 23 4.61 0.08 11.00
CA LYS A 23 4.87 -0.85 12.11
C LYS A 23 4.93 -2.30 11.66
N ILE A 24 4.84 -2.55 10.36
CA ILE A 24 4.81 -3.90 9.78
C ILE A 24 6.22 -4.31 9.39
N SER A 25 6.72 -5.41 9.97
CA SER A 25 8.02 -5.97 9.61
C SER A 25 8.00 -6.70 8.25
N ASP A 26 9.16 -6.83 7.61
CA ASP A 26 9.33 -7.52 6.33
C ASP A 26 8.82 -8.97 6.35
N GLU A 27 8.91 -9.62 7.51
CA GLU A 27 8.40 -10.97 7.74
C GLU A 27 6.87 -11.02 7.55
N TYR A 28 6.13 -10.12 8.19
CA TYR A 28 4.68 -10.03 8.02
C TYR A 28 4.30 -9.56 6.61
N ILE A 29 5.05 -8.63 6.01
CA ILE A 29 4.84 -8.22 4.63
C ILE A 29 4.92 -9.42 3.68
N SER A 30 5.90 -10.31 3.88
CA SER A 30 6.09 -11.50 3.07
C SER A 30 4.94 -12.51 3.20
N GLU A 31 4.33 -12.61 4.38
CA GLU A 31 3.13 -13.43 4.59
C GLU A 31 1.89 -12.81 3.96
N ILE A 32 1.67 -11.51 4.19
CA ILE A 32 0.52 -10.77 3.67
C ILE A 32 0.49 -10.78 2.13
N LYS A 33 1.65 -10.69 1.48
CA LYS A 33 1.77 -10.78 0.00
C LYS A 33 1.20 -12.08 -0.58
N LYS A 34 1.19 -13.18 0.18
CA LYS A 34 0.65 -14.47 -0.27
C LYS A 34 -0.89 -14.48 -0.34
N ILE A 35 -1.55 -13.54 0.34
CA ILE A 35 -3.01 -13.44 0.38
C ILE A 35 -3.50 -12.88 -0.96
N LYS A 36 -4.21 -13.69 -1.74
CA LYS A 36 -4.73 -13.28 -3.07
C LYS A 36 -5.94 -12.35 -2.98
N ASP A 37 -6.80 -12.57 -1.99
CA ASP A 37 -7.99 -11.77 -1.77
C ASP A 37 -7.61 -10.36 -1.32
N PRO A 38 -8.00 -9.30 -2.06
CA PRO A 38 -7.58 -7.94 -1.75
C PRO A 38 -8.17 -7.44 -0.43
N ILE A 39 -9.39 -7.83 -0.07
CA ILE A 39 -10.03 -7.41 1.18
C ILE A 39 -9.30 -8.08 2.34
N LEU A 40 -9.07 -9.39 2.25
CA LEU A 40 -8.38 -10.14 3.30
C LEU A 40 -6.93 -9.66 3.46
N ARG A 41 -6.25 -9.30 2.36
CA ARG A 41 -4.92 -8.70 2.39
C ARG A 41 -4.91 -7.37 3.15
N HIS A 42 -5.91 -6.51 2.93
CA HIS A 42 -6.05 -5.27 3.68
C HIS A 42 -6.33 -5.53 5.16
N VAL A 43 -7.23 -6.47 5.48
CA VAL A 43 -7.49 -6.85 6.88
C VAL A 43 -6.21 -7.32 7.57
N ALA A 44 -5.40 -8.14 6.91
CA ALA A 44 -4.12 -8.61 7.45
C ALA A 44 -3.12 -7.47 7.68
N LEU A 45 -3.02 -6.53 6.74
CA LEU A 45 -2.16 -5.35 6.84
C LEU A 45 -2.54 -4.48 8.04
N TYR A 46 -3.84 -4.18 8.19
CA TYR A 46 -4.35 -3.43 9.33
C TYR A 46 -4.23 -4.20 10.64
N LEU A 47 -4.37 -5.52 10.63
CA LEU A 47 -4.21 -6.32 11.84
C LEU A 47 -2.81 -6.17 12.42
N VAL A 48 -1.76 -6.33 11.61
CA VAL A 48 -0.37 -6.20 12.08
C VAL A 48 -0.10 -4.78 12.57
N GLU A 49 -0.43 -3.77 11.76
CA GLU A 49 -0.23 -2.37 12.14
C GLU A 49 -0.96 -2.01 13.43
N ASN A 50 -2.24 -2.38 13.56
CA ASN A 50 -3.05 -2.09 14.74
C ASN A 50 -2.53 -2.83 15.98
N TYR A 51 -2.11 -4.09 15.84
CA TYR A 51 -1.53 -4.86 16.93
C TYR A 51 -0.26 -4.17 17.45
N GLU A 52 0.65 -3.83 16.54
CA GLU A 52 1.92 -3.17 16.85
C GLU A 52 1.74 -1.74 17.38
N GLU A 53 0.70 -1.03 16.95
CA GLU A 53 0.35 0.30 17.46
C GLU A 53 0.00 0.26 18.94
N ILE A 54 -0.86 -0.70 19.34
CA ILE A 54 -1.46 -0.69 20.67
C ILE A 54 -0.83 -1.68 21.65
N LYS A 55 0.18 -2.46 21.24
CA LYS A 55 0.75 -3.53 22.07
C LYS A 55 1.31 -3.05 23.42
N ASP A 56 1.79 -1.82 23.47
CA ASP A 56 2.29 -1.18 24.70
C ASP A 56 1.21 -0.98 25.77
N TYR A 57 -0.06 -1.02 25.37
CA TYR A 57 -1.22 -0.90 26.26
C TYR A 57 -1.70 -2.26 26.78
N PHE A 58 -1.10 -3.37 26.32
CA PHE A 58 -1.49 -4.70 26.75
C PHE A 58 -1.09 -4.97 28.20
N SER A 59 -2.00 -5.63 28.93
CA SER A 59 -1.75 -6.08 30.29
C SER A 59 -0.78 -7.26 30.32
N LYS A 60 0.09 -7.28 31.33
CA LYS A 60 0.98 -8.42 31.65
C LYS A 60 0.20 -9.65 32.14
N ASP A 61 -1.02 -9.46 32.62
CA ASP A 61 -1.84 -10.56 33.15
C ASP A 61 -2.42 -11.44 32.03
N LYS A 62 -2.23 -11.06 30.76
CA LYS A 62 -2.66 -11.80 29.55
C LYS A 62 -4.13 -12.21 29.56
N LYS A 63 -4.98 -11.50 30.29
CA LYS A 63 -6.44 -11.71 30.29
C LYS A 63 -7.08 -10.65 29.41
N TRP A 64 -7.70 -11.07 28.30
CA TRP A 64 -8.37 -10.14 27.36
C TRP A 64 -9.43 -9.26 28.06
N ALA A 65 -10.18 -9.81 29.03
CA ALA A 65 -11.30 -9.12 29.67
C ALA A 65 -10.87 -7.90 30.51
N ASN A 66 -9.66 -7.96 31.08
CA ASN A 66 -9.09 -6.89 31.91
C ASN A 66 -8.14 -5.98 31.11
N ASN A 67 -8.03 -6.21 29.80
CA ASN A 67 -7.15 -5.48 28.90
C ASN A 67 -8.01 -4.76 27.85
N LEU A 68 -8.32 -3.48 28.11
CA LEU A 68 -9.19 -2.68 27.26
C LEU A 68 -8.70 -2.63 25.81
N ALA A 69 -7.39 -2.41 25.60
CA ALA A 69 -6.78 -2.38 24.27
C ALA A 69 -6.99 -3.71 23.52
N CYS A 70 -6.69 -4.83 24.18
CA CYS A 70 -6.88 -6.16 23.59
C CYS A 70 -8.36 -6.49 23.31
N LYS A 71 -9.26 -6.09 24.21
CA LYS A 71 -10.70 -6.27 24.03
C LYS A 71 -11.20 -5.52 22.79
N LEU A 72 -10.74 -4.29 22.59
CA LEU A 72 -11.14 -3.47 21.44
C LEU A 72 -10.50 -3.96 20.13
N LEU A 73 -9.27 -4.45 20.16
CA LEU A 73 -8.65 -5.09 19.00
C LEU A 73 -9.36 -6.39 18.59
N ASN A 74 -9.71 -7.25 19.56
CA ASN A 74 -10.51 -8.44 19.29
C ASN A 74 -11.88 -8.08 18.70
N ARG A 75 -12.54 -7.05 19.24
CA ARG A 75 -13.82 -6.56 18.72
C ARG A 75 -13.69 -6.04 17.29
N TRP A 76 -12.65 -5.27 17.00
CA TRP A 76 -12.37 -4.77 15.65
C TRP A 76 -12.16 -5.93 14.68
N LEU A 77 -11.33 -6.92 15.05
CA LEU A 77 -11.05 -8.07 14.20
C LEU A 77 -12.29 -8.93 13.96
N ASP A 78 -13.10 -9.16 15.00
CA ASP A 78 -14.36 -9.88 14.90
C ASP A 78 -15.35 -9.17 13.96
N GLN A 79 -15.39 -7.84 13.98
CA GLN A 79 -16.21 -7.07 13.06
C GLN A 79 -15.76 -7.28 11.61
N LYS A 80 -14.44 -7.26 11.35
CA LYS A 80 -13.91 -7.55 10.00
C LYS A 80 -14.22 -8.98 9.57
N LYS A 81 -14.10 -9.96 10.48
CA LYS A 81 -14.48 -11.36 10.23
C LYS A 81 -15.96 -11.48 9.88
N ALA A 82 -16.84 -10.83 10.64
CA ALA A 82 -18.27 -10.83 10.39
C ALA A 82 -18.62 -10.31 8.99
N PHE A 83 -18.03 -9.18 8.60
CA PHE A 83 -18.24 -8.63 7.25
C PHE A 83 -17.69 -9.54 6.15
N PHE A 84 -16.49 -10.07 6.33
CA PHE A 84 -15.85 -10.89 5.30
C PHE A 84 -16.54 -12.25 5.12
N THR A 85 -16.98 -12.88 6.20
CA THR A 85 -17.53 -14.24 6.21
C THR A 85 -19.05 -14.29 6.23
N PHE A 86 -19.72 -13.14 6.18
CA PHE A 86 -21.15 -13.00 6.48
C PHE A 86 -21.50 -13.70 7.80
N SER A 87 -20.80 -13.33 8.87
CA SER A 87 -20.96 -13.96 10.20
C SER A 87 -20.86 -15.49 10.14
N GLU A 88 -19.80 -15.98 9.50
CA GLU A 88 -19.49 -17.41 9.28
C GLU A 88 -20.41 -18.18 8.31
N ASN A 89 -21.40 -17.54 7.70
CA ASN A 89 -22.30 -18.22 6.75
C ASN A 89 -21.63 -18.50 5.38
N CYS A 90 -20.55 -17.79 5.04
CA CYS A 90 -19.78 -18.00 3.81
C CYS A 90 -18.55 -18.88 4.07
N LYS A 91 -18.69 -20.19 3.83
CA LYS A 91 -17.66 -21.20 4.14
C LYS A 91 -16.31 -20.97 3.44
N GLU A 92 -16.30 -20.60 2.17
CA GLU A 92 -15.04 -20.34 1.45
C GLU A 92 -14.27 -19.15 2.06
N ASN A 93 -15.00 -18.10 2.44
CA ASN A 93 -14.44 -16.92 3.08
C ASN A 93 -13.96 -17.26 4.51
N LEU A 94 -14.71 -18.07 5.23
CA LEU A 94 -14.28 -18.58 6.55
C LEU A 94 -13.00 -19.41 6.44
N ASN A 95 -12.91 -20.31 5.45
CA ASN A 95 -11.70 -21.09 5.21
C ASN A 95 -10.50 -20.18 4.88
N SER A 96 -10.71 -19.17 4.05
CA SER A 96 -9.66 -18.18 3.72
C SER A 96 -9.24 -17.40 4.96
N TRP A 97 -10.18 -16.99 5.81
CA TRP A 97 -9.90 -16.32 7.07
C TRP A 97 -9.00 -17.19 7.97
N THR A 98 -9.39 -18.45 8.18
CA THR A 98 -8.62 -19.39 9.00
C THR A 98 -7.27 -19.75 8.38
N GLN A 99 -7.16 -19.75 7.06
CA GLN A 99 -5.91 -19.99 6.36
C GLN A 99 -4.91 -18.84 6.52
N TYR A 100 -5.38 -17.58 6.54
CA TYR A 100 -4.49 -16.42 6.42
C TYR A 100 -4.47 -15.50 7.65
N ILE A 101 -5.62 -15.18 8.24
CA ILE A 101 -5.71 -14.21 9.33
C ILE A 101 -5.39 -14.83 10.68
N ASP A 102 -5.93 -16.01 10.97
CA ASP A 102 -5.70 -16.68 12.25
C ASP A 102 -4.20 -16.98 12.50
N PRO A 103 -3.41 -17.45 11.49
CA PRO A 103 -1.97 -17.64 11.66
C PRO A 103 -1.21 -16.34 11.94
N ILE A 104 -1.58 -15.23 11.28
CA ILE A 104 -0.95 -13.92 11.50
C ILE A 104 -1.19 -13.46 12.94
N TRP A 105 -2.42 -13.59 13.45
CA TRP A 105 -2.71 -13.30 14.85
C TRP A 105 -1.86 -14.15 15.79
N ASN A 106 -1.85 -15.46 15.60
CA ASN A 106 -1.13 -16.40 16.46
C ASN A 106 0.36 -16.06 16.52
N LYS A 107 0.94 -15.66 15.39
CA LYS A 107 2.32 -15.21 15.30
C LYS A 107 2.58 -13.90 16.03
N LEU A 108 1.69 -12.91 15.89
CA LEU A 108 1.76 -11.66 16.66
C LEU A 108 1.72 -11.94 18.16
N GLU A 109 0.83 -12.82 18.60
CA GLU A 109 0.71 -13.23 20.00
C GLU A 109 1.95 -13.98 20.50
N SER A 110 2.48 -14.92 19.72
CA SER A 110 3.67 -15.69 20.11
C SER A 110 4.93 -14.82 20.21
N ASN A 111 5.06 -13.81 19.36
CA ASN A 111 6.20 -12.90 19.37
C ASN A 111 6.15 -11.93 20.57
N ASN A 112 4.98 -11.73 21.19
CA ASN A 112 4.78 -10.81 22.31
C ASN A 112 4.59 -11.57 23.63
N THR A 113 5.65 -12.26 24.08
CA THR A 113 5.61 -13.18 25.23
C THR A 113 5.45 -12.50 26.60
N GLN A 114 5.77 -11.21 26.74
CA GLN A 114 5.75 -10.50 28.04
C GLN A 114 4.44 -9.77 28.32
N THR A 115 3.74 -9.33 27.27
CA THR A 115 2.47 -8.61 27.30
C THR A 115 1.63 -9.15 26.16
N GLY A 116 0.49 -9.78 26.48
CA GLY A 116 -0.26 -10.55 25.49
C GLY A 116 -1.66 -9.98 25.27
N CYS A 117 -2.09 -10.04 24.02
CA CYS A 117 -3.50 -9.99 23.69
C CYS A 117 -3.95 -11.36 23.19
N PRO A 118 -4.56 -12.20 24.05
CA PRO A 118 -5.04 -13.48 23.58
C PRO A 118 -6.23 -13.29 22.65
N ARG A 119 -6.26 -14.11 21.59
CA ARG A 119 -7.41 -14.16 20.70
C ARG A 119 -8.64 -14.59 21.49
N LYS A 120 -9.69 -13.78 21.46
CA LYS A 120 -11.02 -14.17 21.93
C LYS A 120 -12.07 -13.71 20.93
N GLU A 121 -12.60 -14.66 20.19
CA GLU A 121 -13.73 -14.43 19.31
C GLU A 121 -15.03 -14.40 20.12
N ILE A 122 -15.76 -13.29 20.03
CA ILE A 122 -16.99 -13.04 20.78
C ILE A 122 -18.09 -12.55 19.86
N PHE A 123 -17.76 -11.69 18.89
CA PHE A 123 -18.77 -10.93 18.17
C PHE A 123 -19.08 -11.49 16.78
N ALA A 124 -18.11 -12.09 16.08
CA ALA A 124 -18.28 -12.45 14.68
C ALA A 124 -19.39 -13.49 14.44
N LYS A 125 -19.50 -14.50 15.32
CA LYS A 125 -20.51 -15.57 15.26
C LYS A 125 -21.89 -15.16 15.79
N ASN A 126 -21.94 -14.15 16.65
CA ASN A 126 -23.14 -13.78 17.40
C ASN A 126 -23.93 -12.63 16.75
N VAL A 127 -23.54 -12.18 15.56
CA VAL A 127 -24.27 -11.14 14.84
C VAL A 127 -25.59 -11.71 14.33
N TYR A 128 -26.70 -11.11 14.76
CA TYR A 128 -28.00 -11.36 14.17
C TYR A 128 -28.13 -10.62 12.84
N ILE A 129 -28.41 -11.35 11.76
CA ILE A 129 -28.74 -10.81 10.45
C ILE A 129 -30.20 -11.18 10.15
N PRO A 130 -31.09 -10.21 9.88
CA PRO A 130 -32.48 -10.49 9.53
C PRO A 130 -32.59 -11.42 8.30
N LYS A 131 -33.61 -12.28 8.27
CA LYS A 131 -33.76 -13.34 7.25
C LYS A 131 -33.96 -12.78 5.84
N GLU A 132 -34.43 -11.55 5.75
CA GLU A 132 -34.63 -10.78 4.51
C GLU A 132 -33.30 -10.46 3.82
N PHE A 133 -32.18 -10.58 4.53
CA PHE A 133 -30.82 -10.40 4.02
C PHE A 133 -30.09 -11.75 4.05
N PRO A 134 -30.33 -12.65 3.08
CA PRO A 134 -29.60 -13.91 3.02
C PRO A 134 -28.11 -13.68 2.69
N PRO A 135 -27.22 -14.60 3.13
CA PRO A 135 -25.81 -14.54 2.79
C PRO A 135 -25.61 -14.52 1.28
N THR A 136 -24.99 -13.45 0.78
CA THR A 136 -24.48 -13.42 -0.59
C THR A 136 -22.97 -13.59 -0.54
N CYS A 137 -22.50 -14.81 -0.78
CA CYS A 137 -21.09 -15.17 -0.71
C CYS A 137 -20.40 -14.85 -2.04
N TYR A 138 -19.95 -13.61 -2.19
CA TYR A 138 -19.17 -13.20 -3.34
C TYR A 138 -17.78 -13.81 -3.29
N LYS A 139 -17.32 -14.33 -4.43
CA LYS A 139 -15.89 -14.56 -4.67
C LYS A 139 -15.28 -13.20 -5.00
N HIS A 140 -14.49 -12.65 -4.09
CA HIS A 140 -13.84 -11.34 -4.27
C HIS A 140 -12.80 -11.36 -5.40
N VAL A 141 -12.42 -12.56 -5.85
CA VAL A 141 -11.74 -12.79 -7.13
C VAL A 141 -12.56 -13.84 -7.91
N PRO A 142 -13.26 -13.45 -8.99
CA PRO A 142 -13.99 -14.41 -9.83
C PRO A 142 -13.07 -15.49 -10.40
N ASN A 143 -13.54 -16.74 -10.49
CA ASN A 143 -12.77 -17.85 -11.08
C ASN A 143 -12.35 -17.59 -12.54
N ASN A 144 -13.09 -16.72 -13.24
CA ASN A 144 -12.87 -16.26 -14.60
C ASN A 144 -12.29 -14.84 -14.67
N TYR A 145 -11.80 -14.29 -13.55
CA TYR A 145 -11.12 -13.00 -13.54
C TYR A 145 -9.76 -13.16 -14.19
N ASN A 146 -9.73 -12.97 -15.50
CA ASN A 146 -8.49 -12.76 -16.22
C ASN A 146 -7.95 -11.39 -15.79
N CYS A 147 -6.94 -11.39 -14.93
CA CYS A 147 -6.20 -10.20 -14.52
C CYS A 147 -5.38 -9.71 -15.72
N THR A 148 -6.07 -9.32 -16.78
CA THR A 148 -5.50 -8.55 -17.85
C THR A 148 -5.36 -7.15 -17.29
N GLN A 149 -4.13 -6.68 -17.12
CA GLN A 149 -3.94 -5.24 -17.09
C GLN A 149 -4.73 -4.69 -18.29
N PRO A 150 -5.54 -3.64 -18.13
CA PRO A 150 -6.06 -2.97 -19.30
C PRO A 150 -4.85 -2.44 -20.06
N LEU A 151 -4.34 -3.24 -21.00
CA LEU A 151 -3.54 -2.76 -22.11
C LEU A 151 -4.37 -1.61 -22.61
N ARG A 152 -3.88 -0.38 -22.45
CA ARG A 152 -4.47 0.78 -23.09
C ARG A 152 -4.56 0.40 -24.56
N LYS A 153 -5.74 -0.04 -25.02
CA LYS A 153 -5.92 -0.66 -26.35
C LYS A 153 -5.47 0.26 -27.49
N ASN A 154 -5.23 1.54 -27.19
CA ASN A 154 -4.83 2.57 -28.14
C ASN A 154 -3.63 3.43 -27.70
N ALA A 155 -2.86 3.07 -26.67
CA ALA A 155 -1.57 3.72 -26.46
C ALA A 155 -0.54 3.06 -27.38
N LYS A 156 -0.66 3.29 -28.69
CA LYS A 156 0.49 3.13 -29.58
C LYS A 156 1.46 4.24 -29.19
N LEU A 157 2.33 3.99 -28.21
CA LEU A 157 3.59 4.72 -28.19
C LEU A 157 4.25 4.41 -29.53
N SER A 158 4.28 5.39 -30.41
CA SER A 158 5.05 5.24 -31.63
C SER A 158 6.51 5.02 -31.25
N GLU A 159 7.24 4.25 -32.04
CA GLU A 159 8.70 4.11 -31.90
C GLU A 159 9.38 5.50 -31.78
N SER A 160 8.86 6.49 -32.53
CA SER A 160 9.30 7.88 -32.43
C SER A 160 9.07 8.54 -31.06
N THR A 161 8.04 8.13 -30.31
CA THR A 161 7.79 8.60 -28.94
C THR A 161 8.81 8.01 -27.98
N CYS A 162 9.10 6.72 -28.09
CA CYS A 162 10.13 6.06 -27.27
C CYS A 162 11.52 6.65 -27.53
N SER A 163 11.91 6.80 -28.80
CA SER A 163 13.20 7.41 -29.16
C SER A 163 13.32 8.86 -28.68
N LYS A 164 12.21 9.60 -28.63
CA LYS A 164 12.20 10.98 -28.11
C LYS A 164 12.41 10.99 -26.60
N ILE A 165 11.70 10.13 -25.86
CA ILE A 165 11.85 9.98 -24.41
C ILE A 165 13.29 9.55 -24.07
N GLU A 166 13.84 8.57 -24.78
CA GLU A 166 15.20 8.09 -24.59
C GLU A 166 16.24 9.20 -24.83
N LYS A 167 16.10 9.94 -25.93
CA LYS A 167 16.98 11.08 -26.24
C LYS A 167 16.89 12.18 -25.18
N ASP A 168 15.70 12.46 -24.66
CA ASP A 168 15.51 13.46 -23.61
C ASP A 168 16.08 12.99 -22.27
N CYS A 169 15.90 11.73 -21.89
CA CYS A 169 16.51 11.18 -20.67
C CYS A 169 18.05 11.14 -20.77
N ASN A 170 18.63 10.74 -21.91
CA ASN A 170 20.09 10.77 -22.12
C ASN A 170 20.67 12.19 -21.96
N ARG A 171 19.99 13.20 -22.51
CA ARG A 171 20.37 14.61 -22.35
C ARG A 171 20.36 15.05 -20.89
N CYS A 172 19.40 14.57 -20.10
CA CYS A 172 19.31 14.92 -18.68
C CYS A 172 20.36 14.18 -17.83
N VAL A 173 20.76 12.97 -18.22
CA VAL A 173 21.91 12.25 -17.64
C VAL A 173 23.21 13.01 -17.91
N GLU A 174 23.47 13.42 -19.16
CA GLU A 174 24.66 14.19 -19.54
C GLU A 174 24.79 15.51 -18.76
N LYS A 175 23.66 16.16 -18.45
CA LYS A 175 23.64 17.41 -17.67
C LYS A 175 23.65 17.21 -16.16
N GLY A 176 23.75 15.96 -15.69
CA GLY A 176 23.82 15.63 -14.27
C GLY A 176 22.51 15.86 -13.51
N TYR A 177 21.37 15.94 -14.19
CA TYR A 177 20.06 16.17 -13.56
C TYR A 177 19.41 14.89 -13.02
N ILE A 178 19.98 13.72 -13.30
CA ILE A 178 19.46 12.42 -12.89
C ILE A 178 20.55 11.65 -12.14
N VAL A 179 20.25 11.23 -10.91
CA VAL A 179 20.98 10.14 -10.23
C VAL A 179 20.25 8.85 -10.57
N LEU A 180 20.89 7.92 -11.28
CA LEU A 180 20.30 6.60 -11.49
C LEU A 180 20.23 5.86 -10.15
N SER A 181 19.01 5.63 -9.66
CA SER A 181 18.78 4.68 -8.58
C SER A 181 18.99 3.27 -9.12
N ALA A 182 20.00 2.54 -8.62
CA ALA A 182 20.09 1.11 -8.87
C ALA A 182 18.86 0.38 -8.29
N PRO A 183 18.33 -0.65 -8.95
CA PRO A 183 17.16 -1.37 -8.46
C PRO A 183 17.52 -2.17 -7.20
N LEU A 184 16.87 -1.83 -6.08
CA LEU A 184 16.75 -2.72 -4.93
C LEU A 184 15.71 -3.78 -5.28
N LEU A 185 16.13 -4.95 -5.77
CA LEU A 185 15.60 -6.28 -5.40
C LEU A 185 16.19 -7.37 -6.32
N GLN A 186 17.12 -8.16 -5.80
CA GLN A 186 17.29 -9.57 -6.17
C GLN A 186 16.45 -10.38 -5.19
N THR A 187 15.29 -10.87 -5.62
CA THR A 187 14.65 -12.00 -4.93
C THR A 187 14.02 -12.91 -5.97
N ASP A 188 14.66 -14.07 -6.17
CA ASP A 188 14.10 -15.21 -6.87
C ASP A 188 12.80 -15.65 -6.20
N ILE A 189 11.67 -15.45 -6.86
CA ILE A 189 10.41 -16.14 -6.54
C ILE A 189 10.03 -16.95 -7.78
N PRO A 190 9.90 -18.29 -7.69
CA PRO A 190 9.47 -19.11 -8.81
C PRO A 190 7.95 -19.03 -8.97
N GLU A 191 7.47 -18.40 -10.04
CA GLU A 191 6.08 -18.49 -10.48
C GLU A 191 5.91 -19.68 -11.43
N THR A 192 5.17 -20.71 -11.01
CA THR A 192 4.60 -21.69 -11.95
C THR A 192 3.26 -21.18 -12.47
N CYS A 193 3.34 -20.38 -13.54
CA CYS A 193 2.24 -20.21 -14.49
C CYS A 193 2.42 -21.23 -15.61
N SER A 194 1.46 -22.13 -15.80
CA SER A 194 1.45 -23.03 -16.95
C SER A 194 1.09 -22.25 -18.21
N ILE A 195 2.08 -21.97 -19.04
CA ILE A 195 1.91 -21.31 -20.35
C ILE A 195 1.80 -22.40 -21.41
N THR A 196 0.59 -22.61 -21.91
CA THR A 196 0.38 -23.29 -23.20
C THR A 196 -0.20 -22.26 -24.16
N ASP A 197 0.66 -21.40 -24.71
CA ASP A 197 0.67 -21.11 -26.15
C ASP A 197 1.88 -20.26 -26.51
N THR A 198 2.55 -20.68 -27.58
CA THR A 198 3.81 -20.15 -28.12
C THR A 198 3.59 -18.82 -28.86
N THR A 199 3.67 -17.71 -28.13
CA THR A 199 4.37 -16.47 -28.54
C THR A 199 4.56 -15.66 -27.26
N VAL A 200 5.75 -15.76 -26.71
CA VAL A 200 6.14 -15.17 -25.44
C VAL A 200 6.21 -13.64 -25.59
N ASP A 201 5.26 -12.94 -24.97
CA ASP A 201 5.49 -11.60 -24.46
C ASP A 201 5.01 -11.60 -23.00
N TYR A 202 5.92 -11.99 -22.11
CA TYR A 202 5.74 -11.73 -20.69
C TYR A 202 5.63 -10.22 -20.56
N SER A 203 4.47 -9.70 -20.14
CA SER A 203 4.39 -8.33 -19.65
C SER A 203 5.27 -8.25 -18.41
N SER A 204 6.54 -7.89 -18.63
CA SER A 204 7.49 -7.54 -17.59
C SER A 204 6.79 -6.61 -16.62
N LEU A 205 7.02 -6.81 -15.32
CA LEU A 205 6.94 -5.75 -14.32
C LEU A 205 7.59 -4.52 -14.94
N HIS A 206 6.82 -3.57 -15.46
CA HIS A 206 7.41 -2.38 -16.07
C HIS A 206 8.11 -1.63 -14.94
N THR A 207 9.42 -1.82 -14.85
CA THR A 207 10.39 -0.88 -14.32
C THR A 207 10.15 0.43 -15.04
N GLY A 208 9.22 1.22 -14.51
CA GLY A 208 9.01 2.59 -14.95
C GLY A 208 10.24 3.38 -14.54
N ILE A 209 11.16 3.61 -15.48
CA ILE A 209 12.09 4.73 -15.37
C ILE A 209 11.23 5.98 -15.43
N TYR A 210 10.82 6.50 -14.28
CA TYR A 210 10.16 7.80 -14.22
C TYR A 210 11.25 8.88 -14.28
N CYS A 211 11.52 9.40 -15.48
CA CYS A 211 12.31 10.62 -15.64
C CYS A 211 11.45 11.77 -15.08
N LYS A 212 11.89 12.37 -13.96
CA LYS A 212 11.30 13.62 -13.43
C LYS A 212 11.40 14.69 -14.53
N GLU A 213 10.39 15.56 -14.66
CA GLU A 213 10.40 16.65 -15.65
C GLU A 213 11.71 17.43 -15.57
N CYS A 214 12.48 17.43 -16.65
CA CYS A 214 13.75 18.16 -16.69
C CYS A 214 13.44 19.68 -16.66
N PRO A 215 14.21 20.48 -15.92
CA PRO A 215 14.02 21.91 -15.86
C PRO A 215 14.15 22.51 -17.28
N SER A 216 13.15 23.30 -17.69
CA SER A 216 13.09 23.88 -19.03
C SER A 216 14.13 25.00 -19.20
N GLU A 217 14.94 24.92 -20.26
CA GLU A 217 15.89 25.99 -20.65
C GLU A 217 15.18 27.26 -21.13
N ILE A 218 13.87 27.19 -21.40
CA ILE A 218 13.07 28.36 -21.78
C ILE A 218 13.16 29.44 -20.71
N MET A 219 13.14 29.07 -19.41
CA MET A 219 13.29 30.04 -18.34
C MET A 219 14.69 30.67 -18.34
N THR A 220 15.74 29.88 -18.57
CA THR A 220 17.13 30.36 -18.58
C THR A 220 17.37 31.34 -19.74
N ILE A 221 16.87 31.02 -20.94
CA ILE A 221 16.98 31.89 -22.12
C ILE A 221 16.16 33.16 -21.92
N ALA A 222 14.92 33.06 -21.43
CA ALA A 222 14.06 34.21 -21.18
C ALA A 222 14.68 35.17 -20.13
N ILE A 223 15.26 34.63 -19.06
CA ILE A 223 15.95 35.44 -18.04
C ILE A 223 17.18 36.14 -18.65
N SER A 224 18.00 35.43 -19.44
CA SER A 224 19.17 36.02 -20.11
C SER A 224 18.79 37.16 -21.05
N VAL A 225 17.77 36.96 -21.89
CA VAL A 225 17.27 38.01 -22.81
C VAL A 225 16.75 39.22 -22.02
N CYS A 226 15.96 38.99 -20.96
CA CYS A 226 15.47 40.06 -20.10
C CYS A 226 16.61 40.85 -19.45
N VAL A 227 17.60 40.18 -18.86
CA VAL A 227 18.76 40.84 -18.22
C VAL A 227 19.53 41.68 -19.24
N THR A 228 19.73 41.17 -20.45
CA THR A 228 20.45 41.90 -21.51
C THR A 228 19.66 43.13 -21.98
N PHE A 229 18.35 42.99 -22.15
CA PHE A 229 17.45 44.09 -22.55
C PHE A 229 17.36 45.18 -21.47
N PHE A 230 17.14 44.81 -20.20
CA PHE A 230 17.09 45.79 -19.10
C PHE A 230 18.45 46.41 -18.81
N GLY A 231 19.55 45.64 -18.91
CA GLY A 231 20.91 46.15 -18.74
C GLY A 231 21.28 47.20 -19.80
N THR A 232 20.93 46.96 -21.07
CA THR A 232 21.13 47.94 -22.14
C THR A 232 20.28 49.19 -21.95
N PHE A 233 18.99 49.05 -21.58
CA PHE A 233 18.14 50.20 -21.26
C PHE A 233 18.68 51.02 -20.08
N PHE A 234 19.20 50.34 -19.05
CA PHE A 234 19.79 51.00 -17.88
C PHE A 234 21.01 51.82 -18.29
N ILE A 235 21.95 51.24 -19.05
CA ILE A 235 23.13 51.95 -19.55
C ILE A 235 22.73 53.15 -20.43
N LEU A 236 21.79 52.96 -21.37
CA LEU A 236 21.29 54.03 -22.22
C LEU A 236 20.63 55.17 -21.42
N PHE A 237 19.90 54.85 -20.35
CA PHE A 237 19.29 55.85 -19.47
C PHE A 237 20.35 56.71 -18.76
N PHE A 238 21.46 56.12 -18.30
CA PHE A 238 22.56 56.88 -17.72
C PHE A 238 23.34 57.69 -18.76
N LEU A 239 23.57 57.15 -19.95
CA LEU A 239 24.21 57.90 -21.04
C LEU A 239 23.35 59.08 -21.54
N TYR A 240 22.03 58.92 -21.56
CA TYR A 240 21.09 60.00 -21.92
C TYR A 240 21.02 61.10 -20.86
N LYS A 241 21.21 60.77 -19.57
CA LYS A 241 21.16 61.73 -18.46
C LYS A 241 22.46 62.55 -18.29
N VAL A 242 23.55 62.12 -18.91
CA VAL A 242 24.88 62.78 -18.82
C VAL A 242 25.15 63.72 -20.01
N ASN A 243 24.19 63.86 -20.95
CA ASN A 243 24.16 64.91 -21.97
C ASN A 243 23.09 65.97 -21.65
#